data_AF-U1MTI0-F1
#
_entry.id   AF-U1MTI0-F1
#
_cell.length_a   1.000
_cell.length_b   1.000
_cell.length_c   1.000
_cell.angle_alpha   90.00
_cell.angle_beta   90.00
_cell.angle_gamma   90.00
#
_symmetry.space_group_name_H-M   'P 1'
#
loop_
_entity.id
_entity.type
_entity.pdbx_description
1 polymer ?
#
loop_
_entity_poly.entity_id
_entity_poly.type
_entity_poly.pdbx_seq_one_letter_code
_entity_poly.pdbx_strand_id
1 'polypeptide(L)'
;MTAKRRAAVRRRRTLLGLVLVIAVAAAALLVWRPWEPGEAPPPATAPSESASAAPVESATPTPTPTTPFTPIGGSPSAAPGEPCAPEAVRITPTTDHSTYAAGEPVLLSFTIENTGESACSLNAGTAVQEYEIRTGDEVVYRYTDCAADVQDNMVQLEPATPQSTVPIEWDRTPSSIETCTAERPQVTAGGAAYSLSVRVGDYASAESRQFILE
;
A
#
# COMPACT_ATOMS: atom_id res chain seq x y z
N MET A 1 -60.57 19.34 -9.50
CA MET A 1 -59.57 20.28 -8.94
C MET A 1 -58.36 19.53 -8.34
N THR A 2 -57.43 18.92 -9.10
CA THR A 2 -56.41 18.06 -8.40
C THR A 2 -55.10 17.73 -9.15
N ALA A 3 -54.63 18.53 -10.11
CA ALA A 3 -53.30 18.32 -10.72
C ALA A 3 -52.28 19.43 -10.39
N LYS A 4 -52.69 20.70 -10.40
CA LYS A 4 -51.78 21.85 -10.19
C LYS A 4 -51.20 21.97 -8.77
N ARG A 5 -51.84 21.41 -7.73
CA ARG A 5 -51.38 21.52 -6.32
C ARG A 5 -50.20 20.58 -5.97
N ARG A 6 -50.02 19.46 -6.68
CA ARG A 6 -48.97 18.47 -6.36
C ARG A 6 -47.57 18.89 -6.85
N ALA A 7 -47.49 19.64 -7.96
CA ALA A 7 -46.23 20.16 -8.50
C ALA A 7 -45.63 21.30 -7.64
N ALA A 8 -46.47 22.13 -7.04
CA ALA A 8 -46.03 23.23 -6.17
C ALA A 8 -45.43 22.74 -4.84
N VAL A 9 -45.94 21.64 -4.29
CA VAL A 9 -45.44 21.06 -3.02
C VAL A 9 -44.08 20.37 -3.21
N ARG A 10 -43.84 19.74 -4.37
CA ARG A 10 -42.55 19.08 -4.66
C ARG A 10 -41.42 20.11 -4.85
N ARG A 11 -41.70 21.26 -5.50
CA ARG A 11 -40.74 22.38 -5.62
C ARG A 11 -40.40 23.04 -4.28
N ARG A 12 -41.36 23.16 -3.36
CA ARG A 12 -41.11 23.71 -2.01
C ARG A 12 -40.24 22.79 -1.15
N ARG A 13 -40.37 21.47 -1.29
CA ARG A 13 -39.56 20.49 -0.54
C ARG A 13 -38.12 20.40 -1.04
N THR A 14 -37.89 20.50 -2.35
CA THR A 14 -36.53 20.54 -2.90
C THR A 14 -35.80 21.84 -2.58
N LEU A 15 -36.49 22.99 -2.54
CA LEU A 15 -35.89 24.26 -2.13
C LEU A 15 -35.52 24.27 -0.63
N LEU A 16 -36.37 23.68 0.24
CA LEU A 16 -36.08 23.62 1.67
C LEU A 16 -34.88 22.71 1.98
N GLY A 17 -34.75 21.58 1.26
CA GLY A 17 -33.58 20.70 1.38
C GLY A 17 -32.28 21.37 0.93
N LEU A 18 -32.30 22.12 -0.19
CA LEU A 18 -31.12 22.82 -0.68
C LEU A 18 -30.64 23.91 0.30
N VAL A 19 -31.56 24.68 0.88
CA VAL A 19 -31.22 25.71 1.88
C VAL A 19 -30.60 25.09 3.14
N LEU A 20 -31.11 23.93 3.58
CA LEU A 20 -30.56 23.24 4.74
C LEU A 20 -29.12 22.75 4.47
N VAL A 21 -28.85 22.20 3.28
CA VAL A 21 -27.50 21.76 2.89
C VAL A 21 -26.52 22.95 2.84
N ILE A 22 -26.94 24.08 2.26
CA ILE A 22 -26.10 25.29 2.21
C ILE A 22 -25.81 25.83 3.62
N ALA A 23 -26.78 25.81 4.52
CA ALA A 23 -26.59 26.25 5.91
C ALA A 23 -25.61 25.36 6.68
N VAL A 24 -25.66 24.04 6.48
CA VAL A 24 -24.73 23.09 7.11
C VAL A 24 -23.31 23.27 6.54
N ALA A 25 -23.17 23.46 5.23
CA ALA A 25 -21.88 23.72 4.60
C ALA A 25 -21.25 25.05 5.08
N ALA A 26 -22.06 26.11 5.22
CA ALA A 26 -21.60 27.40 5.75
C ALA A 26 -21.15 27.30 7.22
N ALA A 27 -21.89 26.53 8.05
CA ALA A 27 -21.50 26.28 9.44
C ALA A 27 -20.18 25.49 9.53
N ALA A 28 -19.97 24.48 8.67
CA ALA A 28 -18.73 23.72 8.63
C ALA A 28 -17.53 24.58 8.22
N LEU A 29 -17.69 25.48 7.23
CA LEU A 29 -16.63 26.41 6.81
C LEU A 29 -16.27 27.43 7.89
N LEU A 30 -17.24 27.84 8.72
CA LEU A 30 -16.99 28.78 9.82
C LEU A 30 -16.19 28.15 10.98
N VAL A 31 -16.31 26.83 11.17
CA VAL A 31 -15.56 26.06 12.19
C VAL A 31 -14.14 25.72 11.72
N TRP A 32 -13.95 25.40 10.43
CA TRP A 32 -12.64 24.98 9.92
C TRP A 32 -11.73 26.12 9.45
N ARG A 33 -12.21 27.37 9.38
CA ARG A 33 -11.48 28.60 8.99
C ARG A 33 -10.20 28.36 8.14
N PRO A 34 -10.30 27.68 6.98
CA PRO A 34 -9.11 27.32 6.20
C PRO A 34 -8.48 28.52 5.46
N TRP A 35 -9.04 29.71 5.65
CA TRP A 35 -8.72 30.96 4.96
C TRP A 35 -8.07 32.03 5.85
N GLU A 36 -7.59 31.68 7.04
CA GLU A 36 -6.75 32.59 7.84
C GLU A 36 -5.29 32.48 7.35
N PRO A 37 -4.74 33.48 6.62
CA PRO A 37 -3.32 33.50 6.34
C PRO A 37 -2.57 33.73 7.64
N GLY A 38 -1.68 32.80 7.99
CA GLY A 38 -0.82 32.91 9.16
C GLY A 38 0.03 34.19 9.10
N GLU A 39 -0.04 34.96 10.18
CA GLU A 39 0.71 36.20 10.43
C GLU A 39 2.22 35.97 10.26
N ALA A 40 2.83 36.68 9.31
CA ALA A 40 4.28 36.70 9.14
C ALA A 40 4.91 37.69 10.14
N PRO A 41 5.96 37.29 10.89
CA PRO A 41 6.68 38.22 11.77
C PRO A 41 7.50 39.26 10.97
N PRO A 42 7.76 40.45 11.57
CA PRO A 42 8.29 41.61 10.86
C PRO A 42 9.77 41.46 10.46
N PRO A 43 10.25 42.25 9.47
CA PRO A 43 11.61 42.15 8.98
C PRO A 43 12.59 42.79 9.98
N ALA A 44 13.59 42.02 10.40
CA ALA A 44 14.77 42.57 11.06
C ALA A 44 15.79 43.01 10.02
N THR A 45 16.05 44.31 10.05
CA THR A 45 17.08 45.12 9.40
C THR A 45 18.41 44.40 9.21
N ALA A 46 18.97 44.49 7.99
CA ALA A 46 20.38 44.21 7.73
C ALA A 46 21.28 45.17 8.52
N PRO A 47 22.52 44.74 8.80
CA PRO A 47 23.63 45.49 8.24
C PRO A 47 24.60 44.60 7.45
N SER A 48 25.10 45.19 6.38
CA SER A 48 26.27 44.77 5.61
C SER A 48 27.53 44.90 6.46
N GLU A 49 28.40 43.89 6.49
CA GLU A 49 29.88 44.02 6.35
C GLU A 49 30.63 42.68 6.54
N SER A 50 31.41 42.37 5.49
CA SER A 50 32.61 41.54 5.37
C SER A 50 33.30 41.00 6.65
N ALA A 51 33.51 39.68 6.74
CA ALA A 51 34.73 39.07 7.30
C ALA A 51 34.84 37.57 6.94
N SER A 52 36.06 37.16 6.58
CA SER A 52 36.50 35.85 6.15
C SER A 52 36.88 34.92 7.32
N ALA A 53 36.85 33.60 7.05
CA ALA A 53 37.56 32.47 7.71
C ALA A 53 36.86 31.67 8.84
N ALA A 54 36.44 30.44 8.51
CA ALA A 54 36.90 29.14 9.05
C ALA A 54 35.79 28.07 8.96
N PRO A 55 36.06 26.82 8.51
CA PRO A 55 35.05 25.79 8.37
C PRO A 55 34.79 25.13 9.73
N VAL A 56 33.54 25.16 10.20
CA VAL A 56 33.07 24.30 11.28
C VAL A 56 32.59 22.99 10.68
N GLU A 57 33.23 21.90 11.09
CA GLU A 57 32.89 20.53 10.72
C GLU A 57 31.39 20.30 10.98
N SER A 58 30.65 20.03 9.90
CA SER A 58 29.30 19.51 9.99
C SER A 58 29.37 18.11 10.58
N ALA A 59 28.88 17.95 11.80
CA ALA A 59 28.57 16.64 12.34
C ALA A 59 27.47 16.02 11.47
N THR A 60 27.85 15.00 10.71
CA THR A 60 26.96 14.14 9.94
C THR A 60 25.86 13.62 10.86
N PRO A 61 24.56 13.73 10.52
CA PRO A 61 23.51 13.08 11.29
C PRO A 61 23.74 11.57 11.25
N THR A 62 23.88 10.95 12.41
CA THR A 62 23.86 9.49 12.53
C THR A 62 22.53 8.98 11.98
N PRO A 63 22.51 8.03 11.02
CA PRO A 63 21.26 7.48 10.53
C PRO A 63 20.52 6.82 11.69
N THR A 64 19.27 7.23 11.91
CA THR A 64 18.34 6.49 12.75
C THR A 64 18.24 5.07 12.19
N PRO A 65 18.37 4.00 12.99
CA PRO A 65 18.19 2.66 12.49
C PRO A 65 16.75 2.53 11.98
N THR A 66 16.59 2.43 10.66
CA THR A 66 15.33 2.02 10.04
C THR A 66 15.00 0.64 10.58
N THR A 67 13.94 0.52 11.37
CA THR A 67 13.43 -0.80 11.76
C THR A 67 13.13 -1.59 10.49
N PRO A 68 13.74 -2.77 10.31
CA PRO A 68 13.54 -3.54 9.09
C PRO A 68 12.06 -3.86 8.93
N PHE A 69 11.55 -3.67 7.72
CA PHE A 69 10.20 -4.06 7.34
C PHE A 69 10.03 -5.55 7.63
N THR A 70 9.23 -5.86 8.65
CA THR A 70 8.87 -7.23 8.99
C THR A 70 7.48 -7.45 8.40
N PRO A 71 7.37 -8.02 7.20
CA PRO A 71 6.10 -8.14 6.49
C PRO A 71 5.08 -8.91 7.32
N ILE A 72 5.53 -9.79 8.20
CA ILE A 72 4.76 -10.66 9.08
C ILE A 72 5.55 -10.80 10.38
N GLY A 73 4.88 -11.03 11.51
CA GLY A 73 5.52 -11.10 12.83
C GLY A 73 6.73 -12.02 12.82
N GLY A 74 7.83 -11.64 13.47
CA GLY A 74 9.09 -12.38 13.37
C GLY A 74 10.30 -11.53 13.75
N SER A 75 11.49 -12.07 13.50
CA SER A 75 12.74 -11.32 13.70
C SER A 75 13.80 -11.72 12.65
N PRO A 76 14.54 -10.75 12.09
CA PRO A 76 15.61 -11.04 11.12
C PRO A 76 16.80 -11.81 11.72
N SER A 77 16.96 -11.80 13.06
CA SER A 77 18.08 -12.44 13.76
C SER A 77 17.68 -13.62 14.63
N ALA A 78 16.43 -14.08 14.57
CA ALA A 78 16.00 -15.24 15.34
C ALA A 78 16.68 -16.51 14.80
N ALA A 79 17.11 -17.39 15.70
CA ALA A 79 17.59 -18.72 15.31
C ALA A 79 16.43 -19.51 14.69
N PRO A 80 16.64 -20.24 13.59
CA PRO A 80 15.61 -21.07 12.99
C PRO A 80 15.17 -22.16 13.97
N GLY A 81 13.86 -22.29 14.17
CA GLY A 81 13.25 -23.46 14.81
C GLY A 81 13.15 -24.65 13.85
N GLU A 82 12.33 -25.63 14.19
CA GLU A 82 12.02 -26.77 13.31
C GLU A 82 11.37 -26.25 12.00
N PRO A 83 11.86 -26.61 10.80
CA PRO A 83 11.32 -26.08 9.57
C PRO A 83 9.89 -26.58 9.31
N CYS A 84 9.06 -25.72 8.72
CA CYS A 84 7.74 -26.13 8.25
C CYS A 84 7.86 -27.17 7.13
N ALA A 85 6.95 -28.14 7.09
CA ALA A 85 6.82 -29.03 5.95
C ALA A 85 6.16 -28.28 4.78
N PRO A 86 6.61 -28.44 3.52
CA PRO A 86 6.02 -27.79 2.35
C PRO A 86 4.49 -27.93 2.26
N GLU A 87 3.98 -29.13 2.55
CA GLU A 87 2.56 -29.46 2.54
C GLU A 87 1.77 -28.89 3.72
N ALA A 88 2.45 -28.47 4.80
CA ALA A 88 1.83 -27.92 5.99
C ALA A 88 1.64 -26.40 5.89
N VAL A 89 2.23 -25.72 4.92
CA VAL A 89 2.12 -24.26 4.77
C VAL A 89 1.14 -23.91 3.66
N ARG A 90 0.14 -23.10 4.00
CA ARG A 90 -0.80 -22.52 3.04
C ARG A 90 -0.47 -21.04 2.84
N ILE A 91 -0.31 -20.64 1.58
CA ILE A 91 -0.21 -19.24 1.18
C ILE A 91 -1.46 -18.85 0.38
N THR A 92 -2.10 -17.77 0.80
CA THR A 92 -3.30 -17.23 0.16
C THR A 92 -3.03 -15.80 -0.33
N PRO A 93 -2.81 -15.59 -1.63
CA PRO A 93 -2.65 -14.25 -2.20
C PRO A 93 -3.93 -13.43 -2.02
N THR A 94 -3.79 -12.14 -1.73
CA THR A 94 -4.92 -11.23 -1.52
C THR A 94 -4.67 -9.88 -2.17
N THR A 95 -5.75 -9.30 -2.66
CA THR A 95 -5.82 -7.91 -3.13
C THR A 95 -6.95 -7.21 -2.39
N ASP A 96 -6.83 -5.91 -2.17
CA ASP A 96 -7.82 -5.12 -1.44
C ASP A 96 -9.18 -5.01 -2.17
N HIS A 97 -9.17 -5.10 -3.50
CA HIS A 97 -10.38 -5.12 -4.34
C HIS A 97 -10.34 -6.27 -5.36
N SER A 98 -11.50 -6.60 -5.93
CA SER A 98 -11.60 -7.50 -7.10
C SER A 98 -11.63 -6.74 -8.42
N THR A 99 -11.86 -5.43 -8.38
CA THR A 99 -12.01 -4.56 -9.54
C THR A 99 -11.50 -3.17 -9.16
N TYR A 100 -10.69 -2.57 -10.01
CA TYR A 100 -10.02 -1.29 -9.77
C TYR A 100 -10.41 -0.30 -10.85
N ALA A 101 -10.71 0.94 -10.44
CA ALA A 101 -10.97 2.03 -11.37
C ALA A 101 -9.71 2.41 -12.17
N ALA A 102 -9.88 3.18 -13.24
CA ALA A 102 -8.76 3.69 -14.03
C ALA A 102 -7.78 4.50 -13.15
N GLY A 103 -6.50 4.12 -13.19
CA GLY A 103 -5.42 4.75 -12.41
C GLY A 103 -5.40 4.41 -10.92
N GLU A 104 -6.35 3.63 -10.41
CA GLU A 104 -6.30 3.14 -9.02
C GLU A 104 -5.19 2.08 -8.90
N PRO A 105 -4.27 2.21 -7.93
CA PRO A 105 -3.22 1.22 -7.70
C PRO A 105 -3.79 -0.03 -7.01
N VAL A 106 -3.08 -1.16 -7.13
CA VAL A 106 -3.50 -2.44 -6.55
C VAL A 106 -2.68 -2.72 -5.30
N LEU A 107 -3.32 -2.99 -4.16
CA LEU A 107 -2.60 -3.38 -2.95
C LEU A 107 -2.47 -4.90 -2.89
N LEU A 108 -1.23 -5.39 -3.02
CA LEU A 108 -0.87 -6.80 -3.01
C LEU A 108 -0.50 -7.23 -1.60
N SER A 109 -1.08 -8.32 -1.12
CA SER A 109 -0.72 -8.94 0.16
C SER A 109 -0.89 -10.46 0.08
N PHE A 110 -0.50 -11.16 1.13
CA PHE A 110 -0.86 -12.57 1.30
C PHE A 110 -1.03 -12.93 2.76
N THR A 111 -1.76 -14.02 2.99
CA THR A 111 -1.84 -14.69 4.28
C THR A 111 -1.03 -15.98 4.24
N ILE A 112 -0.22 -16.22 5.26
CA ILE A 112 0.49 -17.47 5.49
C ILE A 112 -0.09 -18.18 6.72
N GLU A 113 -0.33 -19.48 6.61
CA GLU A 113 -0.91 -20.30 7.66
C GLU A 113 -0.20 -21.65 7.75
N ASN A 114 0.12 -22.08 8.98
CA ASN A 114 0.52 -23.44 9.26
C ASN A 114 -0.73 -24.31 9.49
N THR A 115 -0.97 -25.22 8.55
CA THR A 115 -2.09 -26.18 8.55
C THR A 115 -1.74 -27.53 9.19
N GLY A 116 -0.49 -27.70 9.66
CA GLY A 116 -0.05 -28.86 10.43
C GLY A 116 -0.46 -28.81 11.90
N GLU A 117 -0.03 -29.82 12.67
CA GLU A 117 -0.42 -29.99 14.08
C GLU A 117 0.58 -29.40 15.08
N SER A 118 1.80 -29.09 14.65
CA SER A 118 2.88 -28.56 15.49
C SER A 118 3.39 -27.22 14.96
N ALA A 119 3.85 -26.36 15.88
CA ALA A 119 4.52 -25.13 15.52
C ALA A 119 5.78 -25.43 14.68
N CYS A 120 6.05 -24.56 13.71
CA CYS A 120 7.21 -24.68 12.83
C CYS A 120 7.72 -23.29 12.45
N SER A 121 8.91 -23.21 11.86
CA SER A 121 9.56 -21.97 11.47
C SER A 121 9.89 -21.95 9.98
N LEU A 122 9.85 -20.76 9.39
CA LEU A 122 10.34 -20.52 8.04
C LEU A 122 10.85 -19.09 7.91
N ASN A 123 11.68 -18.84 6.89
CA ASN A 123 12.01 -17.48 6.49
C ASN A 123 10.87 -16.91 5.65
N ALA A 124 10.30 -15.79 6.08
CA ALA A 124 9.28 -15.04 5.36
C ALA A 124 9.72 -13.60 5.08
N GLY A 125 11.03 -13.34 5.04
CA GLY A 125 11.59 -12.03 4.72
C GLY A 125 11.44 -11.67 3.25
N THR A 126 11.61 -10.39 2.94
CA THR A 126 11.60 -9.87 1.55
C THR A 126 12.67 -10.54 0.68
N ALA A 127 13.70 -11.14 1.28
CA ALA A 127 14.70 -11.95 0.59
C ALA A 127 14.16 -13.19 -0.12
N VAL A 128 13.03 -13.71 0.33
CA VAL A 128 12.43 -14.95 -0.20
C VAL A 128 10.98 -14.77 -0.64
N GLN A 129 10.44 -13.55 -0.59
CA GLN A 129 9.09 -13.26 -1.09
C GLN A 129 9.10 -12.90 -2.57
N GLU A 130 8.17 -13.49 -3.31
CA GLU A 130 7.93 -13.19 -4.71
C GLU A 130 6.43 -13.02 -4.96
N TYR A 131 6.06 -11.86 -5.50
CA TYR A 131 4.73 -11.58 -6.03
C TYR A 131 4.83 -11.59 -7.54
N GLU A 132 3.96 -12.33 -8.21
CA GLU A 132 3.93 -12.42 -9.66
C GLU A 132 2.50 -12.13 -10.15
N ILE A 133 2.38 -11.16 -11.06
CA ILE A 133 1.11 -10.81 -11.70
C ILE A 133 1.15 -11.24 -13.15
N ARG A 134 0.09 -11.90 -13.59
CA ARG A 134 -0.11 -12.33 -14.98
C ARG A 134 -1.39 -11.77 -15.60
N THR A 135 -1.38 -11.65 -16.93
CA THR A 135 -2.56 -11.56 -17.78
C THR A 135 -2.56 -12.74 -18.75
N GLY A 136 -3.52 -13.66 -18.61
CA GLY A 136 -3.42 -14.96 -19.28
C GLY A 136 -2.12 -15.69 -18.88
N ASP A 137 -1.31 -16.06 -19.87
CA ASP A 137 -0.02 -16.73 -19.66
C ASP A 137 1.18 -15.76 -19.55
N GLU A 138 0.97 -14.47 -19.80
CA GLU A 138 2.02 -13.45 -19.80
C GLU A 138 2.28 -12.93 -18.39
N VAL A 139 3.54 -12.94 -17.96
CA VAL A 139 3.98 -12.30 -16.72
C VAL A 139 4.21 -10.83 -16.98
N VAL A 140 3.45 -9.98 -16.28
CA VAL A 140 3.56 -8.52 -16.39
C VAL A 140 4.41 -7.93 -15.28
N TYR A 141 4.37 -8.50 -14.08
CA TYR A 141 5.08 -7.96 -12.94
C TYR A 141 5.63 -9.08 -12.06
N ARG A 142 6.86 -8.90 -11.59
CA ARG A 142 7.53 -9.64 -10.53
C ARG A 142 8.13 -8.67 -9.55
N TYR A 143 7.82 -8.85 -8.27
CA TYR A 143 8.42 -8.05 -7.20
C TYR A 143 9.95 -8.13 -7.21
N THR A 144 10.50 -9.30 -7.52
CA THR A 144 11.95 -9.57 -7.54
C THR A 144 12.72 -8.80 -8.60
N ASP A 145 12.07 -8.35 -9.68
CA ASP A 145 12.74 -7.56 -10.71
C ASP A 145 13.27 -6.24 -10.15
N CYS A 146 12.56 -5.66 -9.17
CA CYS A 146 12.84 -4.35 -8.59
C CYS A 146 12.88 -4.37 -7.06
N ALA A 147 13.17 -5.52 -6.45
CA ALA A 147 13.17 -5.66 -5.01
C ALA A 147 14.22 -4.74 -4.36
N ALA A 148 13.75 -3.87 -3.46
CA ALA A 148 14.58 -3.10 -2.55
C ALA A 148 14.51 -3.72 -1.14
N ASP A 149 15.48 -3.38 -0.29
CA ASP A 149 15.47 -3.77 1.13
C ASP A 149 15.28 -5.28 1.36
N VAL A 150 16.06 -6.07 0.60
CA VAL A 150 16.09 -7.55 0.63
C VAL A 150 16.66 -8.01 1.96
N GLN A 151 15.83 -8.57 2.84
CA GLN A 151 16.22 -9.01 4.19
C GLN A 151 15.51 -10.32 4.54
N ASP A 152 16.16 -11.15 5.36
CA ASP A 152 15.54 -12.33 5.96
C ASP A 152 14.64 -11.92 7.12
N ASN A 153 13.61 -12.73 7.39
CA ASN A 153 12.74 -12.58 8.55
C ASN A 153 12.27 -13.96 8.99
N MET A 154 12.85 -14.48 10.07
CA MET A 154 12.45 -15.77 10.60
C MET A 154 11.14 -15.63 11.36
N VAL A 155 10.14 -16.39 10.94
CA VAL A 155 8.80 -16.42 11.55
C VAL A 155 8.54 -17.80 12.14
N GLN A 156 7.87 -17.83 13.29
CA GLN A 156 7.30 -19.06 13.85
C GLN A 156 5.80 -19.05 13.61
N LEU A 157 5.29 -20.12 13.00
CA LEU A 157 3.89 -20.29 12.68
C LEU A 157 3.27 -21.30 13.64
N GLU A 158 2.38 -20.80 14.50
CA GLU A 158 1.51 -21.65 15.31
C GLU A 158 0.46 -22.34 14.42
N PRO A 159 0.06 -23.59 14.74
CA PRO A 159 -1.02 -24.28 14.05
C PRO A 159 -2.29 -23.42 13.95
N ALA A 160 -2.91 -23.42 12.77
CA ALA A 160 -4.17 -22.74 12.46
C ALA A 160 -4.22 -21.25 12.85
N THR A 161 -3.05 -20.58 12.89
CA THR A 161 -2.93 -19.17 13.21
C THR A 161 -2.42 -18.41 12.00
N PRO A 162 -3.33 -17.92 11.12
CA PRO A 162 -2.95 -17.18 9.93
C PRO A 162 -2.31 -15.84 10.28
N GLN A 163 -1.26 -15.49 9.55
CA GLN A 163 -0.58 -14.19 9.61
C GLN A 163 -0.62 -13.54 8.24
N SER A 164 -0.93 -12.25 8.17
CA SER A 164 -1.05 -11.53 6.90
C SER A 164 0.03 -10.48 6.75
N THR A 165 0.48 -10.28 5.51
CA THR A 165 1.47 -9.27 5.22
C THR A 165 0.92 -7.85 5.22
N VAL A 166 1.79 -6.87 5.47
CA VAL A 166 1.50 -5.48 5.11
C VAL A 166 1.39 -5.39 3.58
N PRO A 167 0.32 -4.76 3.04
CA PRO A 167 0.15 -4.65 1.61
C PRO A 167 1.24 -3.80 0.94
N ILE A 168 1.66 -4.22 -0.26
CA ILE A 168 2.57 -3.51 -1.14
C ILE A 168 1.76 -2.94 -2.31
N GLU A 169 2.00 -1.69 -2.66
CA GLU A 169 1.35 -1.05 -3.78
C GLU A 169 1.98 -1.47 -5.12
N TRP A 170 1.15 -1.88 -6.08
CA TRP A 170 1.51 -1.99 -7.48
C TRP A 170 0.83 -0.90 -8.29
N ASP A 171 1.66 -0.08 -8.94
CA ASP A 171 1.31 1.09 -9.74
C ASP A 171 0.79 0.74 -11.15
N ARG A 172 0.44 -0.54 -11.40
CA ARG A 172 -0.03 -1.06 -12.69
C ARG A 172 0.98 -0.89 -13.82
N THR A 173 2.27 -0.88 -13.51
CA THR A 173 3.33 -0.92 -14.53
C THR A 173 3.98 -2.30 -14.62
N PRO A 174 4.38 -2.76 -15.81
CA PRO A 174 5.11 -4.01 -15.92
C PRO A 174 6.48 -3.88 -15.25
N SER A 175 7.10 -4.97 -14.82
CA SER A 175 8.47 -4.96 -14.30
C SER A 175 9.45 -5.61 -15.26
N SER A 176 10.69 -5.11 -15.22
CA SER A 176 11.86 -5.81 -15.74
C SER A 176 13.08 -5.31 -14.97
N ILE A 177 14.12 -6.14 -14.89
CA ILE A 177 15.36 -5.80 -14.16
C ILE A 177 16.01 -4.50 -14.69
N GLU A 178 15.73 -4.15 -15.96
CA GLU A 178 16.32 -3.00 -16.64
C GLU A 178 15.53 -1.70 -16.43
N THR A 179 14.29 -1.77 -15.92
CA THR A 179 13.36 -0.63 -15.93
C THR A 179 12.93 -0.16 -14.54
N CYS A 180 13.53 -0.67 -13.46
CA CYS A 180 13.12 -0.38 -12.08
C CYS A 180 13.19 1.10 -11.67
N THR A 181 13.99 1.91 -12.36
CA THR A 181 14.10 3.36 -12.12
C THR A 181 13.62 4.20 -13.30
N ALA A 182 13.07 3.55 -14.33
CA ALA A 182 12.55 4.21 -15.52
C ALA A 182 11.04 4.43 -15.40
N GLU A 183 10.53 5.41 -16.15
CA GLU A 183 9.09 5.56 -16.34
C GLU A 183 8.58 4.43 -17.25
N ARG A 184 7.50 3.77 -16.85
CA ARG A 184 6.98 2.56 -17.49
C ARG A 184 5.53 2.79 -17.92
N PRO A 185 5.12 2.28 -19.10
CA PRO A 185 3.74 2.39 -19.54
C PRO A 185 2.83 1.60 -18.59
N GLN A 186 1.59 2.08 -18.45
CA GLN A 186 0.55 1.35 -17.73
C GLN A 186 0.20 0.05 -18.47
N VAL A 187 -0.09 -1.01 -17.73
CA VAL A 187 -0.62 -2.26 -18.30
C VAL A 187 -2.02 -2.05 -18.88
N THR A 188 -2.46 -2.99 -19.71
CA THR A 188 -3.79 -2.99 -20.31
C THR A 188 -4.91 -2.87 -19.26
N ALA A 189 -5.90 -2.03 -19.54
CA ALA A 189 -7.09 -1.84 -18.72
C ALA A 189 -8.35 -1.99 -19.58
N GLY A 190 -9.50 -1.52 -19.12
CA GLY A 190 -10.77 -1.63 -19.85
C GLY A 190 -11.46 -2.99 -19.69
N GLY A 191 -11.42 -3.56 -18.48
CA GLY A 191 -11.98 -4.87 -18.16
C GLY A 191 -10.99 -6.02 -18.33
N ALA A 192 -9.69 -5.71 -18.36
CA ALA A 192 -8.63 -6.71 -18.47
C ALA A 192 -8.50 -7.49 -17.14
N ALA A 193 -8.35 -8.81 -17.24
CA ALA A 193 -8.26 -9.70 -16.10
C ALA A 193 -6.81 -10.05 -15.77
N TYR A 194 -6.47 -9.98 -14.49
CA TYR A 194 -5.16 -10.27 -13.96
C TYR A 194 -5.24 -11.29 -12.83
N SER A 195 -4.12 -11.99 -12.59
CA SER A 195 -3.99 -12.91 -11.46
C SER A 195 -2.70 -12.67 -10.70
N LEU A 196 -2.81 -12.58 -9.38
CA LEU A 196 -1.68 -12.54 -8.44
C LEU A 196 -1.39 -13.95 -7.90
N SER A 197 -0.15 -14.40 -8.03
CA SER A 197 0.39 -15.57 -7.32
C SER A 197 1.53 -15.13 -6.41
N VAL A 198 1.72 -15.85 -5.30
CA VAL A 198 2.77 -15.55 -4.32
C VAL A 198 3.59 -16.79 -4.02
N ARG A 199 4.89 -16.59 -3.85
CA ARG A 199 5.83 -17.59 -3.34
C ARG A 199 6.63 -17.00 -2.18
N VAL A 200 6.88 -17.83 -1.17
CA VAL A 200 7.76 -17.53 -0.04
C VAL A 200 8.75 -18.68 0.05
N GLY A 201 9.99 -18.48 -0.40
CA GLY A 201 10.98 -19.56 -0.51
C GLY A 201 10.45 -20.74 -1.34
N ASP A 202 10.38 -21.92 -0.72
CA ASP A 202 9.88 -23.15 -1.36
C ASP A 202 8.35 -23.30 -1.32
N TYR A 203 7.64 -22.40 -0.64
CA TYR A 203 6.19 -22.46 -0.48
C TYR A 203 5.51 -21.59 -1.54
N ALA A 204 4.65 -22.19 -2.36
CA ALA A 204 3.88 -21.48 -3.39
C ALA A 204 2.39 -21.48 -3.09
N SER A 205 1.69 -20.40 -3.45
CA SER A 205 0.23 -20.35 -3.40
C SER A 205 -0.37 -21.40 -4.34
N ALA A 206 -1.26 -22.25 -3.81
CA ALA A 206 -1.96 -23.25 -4.61
C ALA A 206 -2.96 -22.63 -5.60
N GLU A 207 -3.52 -21.47 -5.25
CA GLU A 207 -4.47 -20.71 -6.06
C GLU A 207 -3.94 -19.29 -6.27
N SER A 208 -4.38 -18.65 -7.35
CA SER A 208 -4.09 -17.24 -7.62
C SER A 208 -5.29 -16.35 -7.29
N ARG A 209 -5.02 -15.10 -6.92
CA ARG A 209 -6.03 -14.09 -6.67
C ARG A 209 -6.33 -13.32 -7.96
N GLN A 210 -7.54 -13.47 -8.49
CA GLN A 210 -7.99 -12.73 -9.68
C GLN A 210 -8.51 -11.33 -9.33
N PHE A 211 -8.23 -10.37 -10.22
CA PHE A 211 -8.78 -9.02 -10.17
C PHE A 211 -8.88 -8.41 -11.57
N ILE A 212 -9.71 -7.37 -11.72
CA ILE A 212 -9.98 -6.67 -12.98
C ILE A 212 -9.48 -5.23 -12.91
N LEU A 213 -8.88 -4.75 -14.00
CA LEU A 213 -8.53 -3.35 -14.20
C LEU A 213 -9.48 -2.70 -15.21
N GLU A 214 -10.24 -1.70 -14.77
CA GLU A 214 -11.11 -0.86 -15.60
C GLU A 214 -10.31 0.25 -16.31
#